data_AF-A0AAD7TWM2-F1
#
_entry.id   AF-A0AAD7TWM2-F1
#
_cell.length_a   1.000
_cell.length_b   1.000
_cell.length_c   1.000
_cell.angle_alpha   90.00
_cell.angle_beta   90.00
_cell.angle_gamma   90.00
#
_symmetry.space_group_name_H-M   'P 1'
#
loop_
_entity.id
_entity.type
_entity.pdbx_description
1 polymer ?
#
loop_
_entity_poly.entity_id
_entity_poly.type
_entity_poly.pdbx_seq_one_letter_code
_entity_poly.pdbx_strand_id
1 'polypeptide(L)'
;MISTVARGRPPAIPARSSSATSGLTTSTRLKTSVLMASSAKVQALVALLVASLAAQAVALPLSSKRQSISALSQSEIATFTPYTHYASAGYCKPATTLAWNCGANCQANPSFVPVASGGDSVVTQFWFVGYDPTLGEVIVSHQGTDPDEILPLLEDADIILEALDPSLFPGVSSSAHVHSGFAGSQSRSASEVLAAVQTALSKFGASKITVTGHSLGAAIGLIDSVFLHLQFPKAAIKFVGYGLPRVGNQEFANYVDSLPISVSHINNKEDLVPILPGRFLGFHHTSGEIHIQDSGAWLSCPGQDNTSDECIVGDVPNIFEGDTSFHDGPYNGVEIGC
;
A
#
# COMPACT_ATOMS: atom_id res chain seq x y z
N MET A 1 -22.50 16.13 -49.95
CA MET A 1 -22.14 14.85 -50.58
C MET A 1 -21.93 13.84 -49.45
N ILE A 2 -23.00 13.33 -48.84
CA ILE A 2 -23.66 12.03 -49.12
C ILE A 2 -22.65 10.91 -49.39
N SER A 3 -22.44 10.04 -48.40
CA SER A 3 -22.58 8.59 -48.63
C SER A 3 -22.78 7.83 -47.31
N THR A 4 -24.03 7.44 -47.09
CA THR A 4 -24.52 6.51 -46.09
C THR A 4 -24.37 5.09 -46.67
N VAL A 5 -23.80 4.14 -45.93
CA VAL A 5 -23.85 2.71 -46.31
C VAL A 5 -24.48 1.90 -45.19
N ALA A 6 -25.35 0.99 -45.63
CA ALA A 6 -26.46 0.37 -44.93
C ALA A 6 -26.08 -0.81 -44.03
N ARG A 7 -27.00 -1.04 -43.08
CA ARG A 7 -27.11 -2.22 -42.21
C ARG A 7 -27.42 -3.48 -43.03
N GLY A 8 -26.86 -4.62 -42.62
CA GLY A 8 -27.27 -5.94 -43.09
C GLY A 8 -27.21 -6.99 -41.98
N ARG A 9 -28.36 -7.58 -41.66
CA ARG A 9 -28.61 -8.84 -40.91
C ARG A 9 -29.87 -9.45 -41.55
N PRO A 10 -30.20 -10.74 -41.40
CA PRO A 10 -29.44 -11.97 -41.10
C PRO A 10 -29.70 -13.07 -42.17
N PRO A 11 -29.37 -14.34 -41.92
CA PRO A 11 -30.48 -15.31 -41.86
C PRO A 11 -30.38 -16.31 -40.70
N ALA A 12 -31.47 -17.05 -40.48
CA ALA A 12 -31.77 -17.86 -39.30
C ALA A 12 -31.99 -19.35 -39.66
N ILE A 13 -31.61 -20.25 -38.74
CA ILE A 13 -32.19 -21.59 -38.41
C ILE A 13 -31.88 -22.75 -39.42
N PRO A 14 -31.50 -23.97 -38.96
CA PRO A 14 -32.48 -24.97 -38.51
C PRO A 14 -32.22 -25.59 -37.13
N ALA A 15 -33.33 -25.83 -36.43
CA ALA A 15 -33.46 -26.72 -35.29
C ALA A 15 -33.28 -28.19 -35.71
N ARG A 16 -32.82 -29.04 -34.79
CA ARG A 16 -32.95 -30.49 -34.92
C ARG A 16 -33.58 -31.09 -33.66
N SER A 17 -34.65 -31.82 -33.89
CA SER A 17 -35.55 -32.47 -32.94
C SER A 17 -35.27 -33.97 -32.81
N SER A 18 -35.78 -34.55 -31.70
CA SER A 18 -36.18 -35.96 -31.46
C SER A 18 -35.07 -37.02 -31.41
N SER A 19 -35.08 -38.09 -30.59
CA SER A 19 -36.13 -38.86 -29.86
C SER A 19 -35.40 -39.75 -28.82
N ALA A 20 -35.79 -39.81 -27.55
CA ALA A 20 -36.75 -40.72 -26.90
C ALA A 20 -36.41 -42.24 -26.95
N THR A 21 -36.22 -42.86 -25.77
CA THR A 21 -36.62 -44.22 -25.29
C THR A 21 -35.99 -44.41 -23.89
N SER A 22 -36.70 -44.39 -22.75
CA SER A 22 -37.68 -45.34 -22.15
C SER A 22 -37.06 -46.44 -21.26
N GLY A 23 -37.55 -46.57 -20.02
CA GLY A 23 -37.36 -47.71 -19.09
C GLY A 23 -36.86 -47.26 -17.70
N LEU A 24 -37.69 -46.86 -16.73
CA LEU A 24 -38.66 -47.60 -15.89
C LEU A 24 -38.02 -48.56 -14.85
N THR A 25 -38.38 -48.31 -13.57
CA THR A 25 -38.38 -49.21 -12.38
C THR A 25 -37.01 -49.61 -11.81
N THR A 26 -36.73 -49.63 -10.50
CA THR A 26 -37.59 -49.97 -9.35
C THR A 26 -36.97 -49.46 -8.04
N SER A 27 -37.83 -49.08 -7.10
CA SER A 27 -37.53 -48.78 -5.69
C SER A 27 -37.22 -50.04 -4.90
N THR A 28 -36.17 -50.03 -4.07
CA THR A 28 -36.11 -50.89 -2.88
C THR A 28 -35.30 -50.23 -1.76
N ARG A 29 -36.00 -49.86 -0.67
CA ARG A 29 -35.42 -49.63 0.67
C ARG A 29 -34.70 -50.89 1.13
N LEU A 30 -33.49 -50.76 1.70
CA LEU A 30 -32.94 -51.78 2.57
C LEU A 30 -32.81 -51.27 4.01
N LYS A 31 -33.49 -52.02 4.88
CA LYS A 31 -33.54 -51.89 6.32
C LYS A 31 -32.23 -52.38 6.96
N THR A 32 -31.87 -51.71 8.04
CA THR A 32 -31.01 -52.16 9.13
C THR A 32 -31.43 -53.52 9.66
N SER A 33 -30.50 -54.48 9.74
CA SER A 33 -30.53 -55.54 10.75
C SER A 33 -29.12 -56.01 11.06
N VAL A 34 -28.80 -55.89 12.34
CA VAL A 34 -27.62 -56.36 13.03
C VAL A 34 -27.63 -57.89 13.06
N LEU A 35 -26.51 -58.52 12.70
CA LEU A 35 -26.18 -59.85 13.18
C LEU A 35 -24.79 -59.81 13.84
N MET A 36 -24.78 -60.08 15.14
CA MET A 36 -23.57 -60.37 15.89
C MET A 36 -23.02 -61.73 15.49
N ALA A 37 -21.74 -61.79 15.17
CA ALA A 37 -20.92 -62.98 15.31
C ALA A 37 -19.67 -62.62 16.09
N SER A 38 -19.54 -63.25 17.24
CA SER A 38 -18.45 -63.15 18.20
C SER A 38 -17.15 -63.74 17.64
N SER A 39 -16.04 -63.06 17.88
CA SER A 39 -14.79 -63.76 18.21
C SER A 39 -13.85 -62.81 18.96
N ALA A 40 -13.47 -63.23 20.17
CA ALA A 40 -12.70 -62.50 21.16
C ALA A 40 -11.20 -62.31 20.79
N LYS A 41 -10.89 -61.96 19.54
CA LYS A 41 -9.51 -61.75 19.06
C LYS A 41 -9.26 -60.38 18.42
N VAL A 42 -10.28 -59.54 18.25
CA VAL A 42 -10.12 -58.17 17.71
C VAL A 42 -9.84 -57.14 18.81
N GLN A 43 -10.12 -57.46 20.08
CA GLN A 43 -9.96 -56.52 21.20
C GLN A 43 -8.52 -56.38 21.75
N ALA A 44 -7.56 -57.21 21.30
CA ALA A 44 -6.19 -57.14 21.82
C ALA A 44 -5.20 -56.38 20.92
N LEU A 45 -5.54 -56.09 19.65
CA LEU A 45 -4.64 -55.35 18.74
C LEU A 45 -5.01 -53.86 18.58
N VAL A 46 -6.21 -53.45 18.98
CA VAL A 46 -6.63 -52.04 18.94
C VAL A 46 -6.19 -51.28 20.20
N ALA A 47 -5.88 -51.97 21.30
CA ALA A 47 -5.43 -51.35 22.55
C ALA A 47 -3.92 -51.00 22.57
N LEU A 48 -3.11 -51.48 21.61
CA LEU A 48 -1.67 -51.21 21.55
C LEU A 48 -1.24 -50.29 20.39
N LEU A 49 -2.17 -49.88 19.52
CA LEU A 49 -1.92 -48.90 18.45
C LEU A 49 -2.55 -47.52 18.71
N VAL A 50 -3.30 -47.35 19.80
CA VAL A 50 -3.81 -46.04 20.25
C VAL A 50 -2.92 -45.43 21.35
N ALA A 51 -1.91 -46.16 21.84
CA ALA A 51 -1.00 -45.69 22.89
C ALA A 51 0.31 -45.04 22.37
N SER A 52 0.50 -44.92 21.05
CA SER A 52 1.75 -44.38 20.46
C SER A 52 1.56 -43.22 19.47
N LEU A 53 0.36 -42.63 19.38
CA LEU A 53 0.13 -41.36 18.67
C LEU A 53 -0.14 -40.17 19.62
N ALA A 54 0.39 -40.22 20.84
CA ALA A 54 0.71 -39.00 21.59
C ALA A 54 2.05 -38.42 21.10
N ALA A 55 2.17 -38.26 19.78
CA ALA A 55 3.25 -37.48 19.19
C ALA A 55 2.93 -36.01 19.51
N GLN A 56 3.75 -35.46 20.40
CA GLN A 56 3.94 -34.06 20.72
C GLN A 56 3.34 -33.11 19.67
N ALA A 57 2.08 -32.72 19.88
CA ALA A 57 1.64 -31.41 19.44
C ALA A 57 2.37 -30.43 20.37
N VAL A 58 3.62 -30.10 20.03
CA VAL A 58 4.18 -28.82 20.46
C VAL A 58 3.27 -27.81 19.77
N ALA A 59 2.25 -27.35 20.49
CA ALA A 59 1.63 -26.09 20.17
C ALA A 59 2.78 -25.09 20.25
N LEU A 60 3.41 -24.80 19.10
CA LEU A 60 4.22 -23.62 18.97
C LEU A 60 3.30 -22.51 19.45
N PRO A 61 3.67 -21.74 20.49
CA PRO A 61 2.91 -20.57 20.78
C PRO A 61 3.09 -19.69 19.55
N LEU A 62 2.10 -19.67 18.67
CA LEU A 62 1.78 -18.50 17.86
C LEU A 62 1.25 -17.42 18.83
N SER A 63 2.02 -17.13 19.88
CA SER A 63 2.06 -15.81 20.46
C SER A 63 2.87 -14.96 19.48
N SER A 64 2.26 -14.67 18.32
CA SER A 64 2.41 -13.31 17.84
C SER A 64 1.84 -12.49 18.99
N LYS A 65 2.70 -11.84 19.79
CA LYS A 65 2.21 -10.84 20.74
C LYS A 65 1.30 -9.96 19.92
N ARG A 66 -0.01 -9.99 20.16
CA ARG A 66 -0.92 -9.03 19.54
C ARG A 66 -0.39 -7.69 19.99
N GLN A 67 0.38 -7.03 19.12
CA GLN A 67 0.89 -5.70 19.37
C GLN A 67 -0.37 -4.86 19.61
N SER A 68 -0.38 -4.16 20.74
CA SER A 68 -1.51 -3.33 21.11
C SER A 68 -1.44 -2.03 20.34
N ILE A 69 -2.60 -1.54 19.90
CA ILE A 69 -2.75 -0.17 19.43
C ILE A 69 -2.38 0.77 20.58
N SER A 70 -1.60 1.80 20.29
CA SER A 70 -1.11 2.74 21.30
C SER A 70 -1.20 4.17 20.80
N ALA A 71 -1.71 5.06 21.65
CA ALA A 71 -1.73 6.49 21.37
C ALA A 71 -0.32 7.08 21.43
N LEU A 72 -0.01 7.94 20.46
CA LEU A 72 1.20 8.75 20.45
C LEU A 72 1.07 9.95 21.40
N SER A 73 2.18 10.31 22.04
CA SER A 73 2.31 11.57 22.76
C SER A 73 2.42 12.75 21.79
N GLN A 74 2.10 13.96 22.28
CA GLN A 74 2.24 15.19 21.48
C GLN A 74 3.68 15.39 20.97
N SER A 75 4.70 14.98 21.73
CA SER A 75 6.09 15.05 21.30
C SER A 75 6.41 14.11 20.15
N GLU A 76 5.80 12.92 20.12
CA GLU A 76 5.96 11.98 18.99
C GLU A 76 5.26 12.52 17.76
N ILE A 77 4.01 13.00 17.89
CA ILE A 77 3.26 13.65 16.81
C ILE A 77 4.05 14.82 16.21
N ALA A 78 4.63 15.67 17.07
CA ALA A 78 5.39 16.84 16.64
C ALA A 78 6.60 16.48 15.75
N THR A 79 7.16 15.28 15.87
CA THR A 79 8.28 14.82 15.02
C THR A 79 7.89 14.66 13.55
N PHE A 80 6.59 14.51 13.25
CA PHE A 80 6.10 14.37 11.87
C PHE A 80 5.86 15.70 11.16
N THR A 81 5.63 16.78 11.92
CA THR A 81 5.25 18.10 11.37
C THR A 81 6.19 18.63 10.28
N PRO A 82 7.54 18.54 10.40
CA PRO A 82 8.43 18.96 9.33
C PRO A 82 8.16 18.23 8.02
N TYR A 83 7.92 16.92 8.08
CA TYR A 83 7.63 16.09 6.90
C TYR A 83 6.24 16.39 6.32
N THR A 84 5.27 16.78 7.14
CA THR A 84 3.97 17.24 6.64
C THR A 84 4.12 18.47 5.75
N HIS A 85 4.94 19.43 6.16
CA HIS A 85 5.26 20.60 5.34
C HIS A 85 6.10 20.26 4.10
N TYR A 86 6.98 19.26 4.16
CA TYR A 86 7.70 18.78 2.97
C TYR A 86 6.77 18.07 1.96
N ALA A 87 5.83 17.25 2.43
CA ALA A 87 4.79 16.64 1.60
C ALA A 87 3.90 17.72 0.97
N SER A 88 3.49 18.72 1.75
CA SER A 88 2.73 19.89 1.28
C SER A 88 3.48 20.74 0.26
N ALA A 89 4.78 20.99 0.49
CA ALA A 89 5.64 21.65 -0.49
C ALA A 89 5.78 20.87 -1.80
N GLY A 90 5.51 19.56 -1.80
CA GLY A 90 5.52 18.71 -3.00
C GLY A 90 4.52 19.16 -4.07
N TYR A 91 3.46 19.86 -3.68
CA TYR A 91 2.47 20.45 -4.60
C TYR A 91 2.95 21.76 -5.24
N CYS A 92 4.01 22.36 -4.73
CA CYS A 92 4.52 23.61 -5.25
C CYS A 92 5.35 23.39 -6.52
N LYS A 93 5.29 24.37 -7.44
CA LYS A 93 6.02 24.32 -8.71
C LYS A 93 7.54 24.13 -8.48
N PRO A 94 8.24 23.37 -9.34
CA PRO A 94 9.67 23.09 -9.16
C PRO A 94 10.56 24.33 -9.03
N ALA A 95 10.21 25.41 -9.74
CA ALA A 95 10.95 26.67 -9.63
C ALA A 95 10.85 27.30 -8.22
N THR A 96 9.73 27.14 -7.51
CA THR A 96 9.53 27.71 -6.17
C THR A 96 10.12 26.84 -5.08
N THR A 97 10.06 25.51 -5.21
CA THR A 97 10.72 24.57 -4.29
C THR A 97 12.25 24.61 -4.46
N LEU A 98 12.78 24.74 -5.68
CA LEU A 98 14.22 24.91 -5.88
C LEU A 98 14.75 26.24 -5.30
N ALA A 99 13.96 27.31 -5.38
CA ALA A 99 14.27 28.59 -4.76
C ALA A 99 13.93 28.64 -3.26
N TRP A 100 13.29 27.60 -2.73
CA TRP A 100 12.73 27.50 -1.37
C TRP A 100 11.88 28.69 -0.94
N ASN A 101 10.99 29.18 -1.82
CA ASN A 101 10.16 30.37 -1.59
C ASN A 101 8.65 30.10 -1.71
N CYS A 102 8.24 28.87 -1.40
CA CYS A 102 6.87 28.37 -1.50
C CYS A 102 5.93 28.75 -0.34
N GLY A 103 6.04 29.98 0.16
CA GLY A 103 5.17 30.49 1.22
C GLY A 103 5.29 29.74 2.56
N ALA A 104 4.16 29.50 3.22
CA ALA A 104 4.12 28.92 4.57
C ALA A 104 4.81 27.55 4.67
N ASN A 105 4.70 26.71 3.64
CA ASN A 105 5.34 25.40 3.61
C ASN A 105 6.88 25.49 3.69
N CYS A 106 7.50 26.35 2.87
CA CYS A 106 8.94 26.57 2.91
C CYS A 106 9.38 27.31 4.18
N GLN A 107 8.56 28.24 4.67
CA GLN A 107 8.83 29.00 5.90
C GLN A 107 8.79 28.13 7.16
N ALA A 108 8.06 27.01 7.14
CA ALA A 108 8.03 26.05 8.24
C ALA A 108 9.34 25.26 8.39
N ASN A 109 10.09 25.08 7.30
CA ASN A 109 11.39 24.43 7.28
C ASN A 109 12.46 25.37 6.66
N PRO A 110 12.77 26.51 7.30
CA PRO A 110 13.56 27.58 6.67
C PRO A 110 15.04 27.24 6.49
N SER A 111 15.53 26.18 7.14
CA SER A 111 16.91 25.71 7.05
C SER A 111 17.18 24.78 5.86
N PHE A 112 16.14 24.33 5.16
CA PHE A 112 16.28 23.41 4.05
C PHE A 112 17.10 24.02 2.91
N VAL A 113 17.98 23.19 2.34
CA VAL A 113 18.82 23.57 1.21
C VAL A 113 18.46 22.70 0.01
N PRO A 114 17.64 23.22 -0.94
CA PRO A 114 17.31 22.49 -2.16
C PRO A 114 18.56 22.15 -2.97
N VAL A 115 18.54 20.97 -3.58
CA VAL A 115 19.58 20.47 -4.50
C VAL A 115 19.03 20.38 -5.92
N ALA A 116 17.82 19.85 -6.07
CA ALA A 116 17.13 19.77 -7.35
C ALA A 116 15.61 19.75 -7.14
N SER A 117 14.88 20.16 -8.17
CA SER A 117 13.44 19.95 -8.27
C SER A 117 13.05 19.83 -9.74
N GLY A 118 12.05 19.00 -10.02
CA GLY A 118 11.61 18.69 -11.38
C GLY A 118 10.17 18.19 -11.43
N GLY A 119 9.78 17.67 -12.59
CA GLY A 119 8.40 17.30 -12.91
C GLY A 119 7.61 18.41 -13.60
N ASP A 120 6.48 18.04 -14.19
CA ASP A 120 5.58 18.94 -14.91
C ASP A 120 4.12 18.85 -14.42
N SER A 121 3.82 17.98 -13.44
CA SER A 121 2.48 17.70 -12.91
C SER A 121 1.48 17.19 -13.95
N VAL A 122 1.93 16.84 -15.16
CA VAL A 122 1.08 16.31 -16.24
C VAL A 122 1.46 14.86 -16.52
N VAL A 123 2.74 14.63 -16.79
CA VAL A 123 3.30 13.31 -17.04
C VAL A 123 4.11 12.86 -15.84
N THR A 124 4.95 13.74 -15.31
CA THR A 124 5.80 13.46 -14.16
C THR A 124 5.39 14.37 -13.01
N GLN A 125 4.99 13.75 -11.90
CA GLN A 125 4.66 14.46 -10.68
C GLN A 125 5.81 15.36 -10.25
N PHE A 126 5.52 16.53 -9.67
CA PHE A 126 6.56 17.36 -9.12
C PHE A 126 7.33 16.58 -8.05
N TRP A 127 8.61 16.85 -7.97
CA TRP A 127 9.47 16.29 -6.94
C TRP A 127 10.56 17.29 -6.59
N PHE A 128 11.09 17.19 -5.38
CA PHE A 128 12.28 17.92 -5.00
C PHE A 128 13.16 17.09 -4.08
N VAL A 129 14.46 17.40 -4.11
CA VAL A 129 15.48 16.82 -3.25
C VAL A 129 16.32 17.93 -2.65
N GLY A 130 16.64 17.83 -1.37
CA GLY A 130 17.55 18.75 -0.70
C GLY A 130 18.00 18.24 0.66
N TYR A 131 18.77 19.03 1.38
CA TYR A 131 19.29 18.68 2.69
C TYR A 131 18.70 19.57 3.77
N ASP A 132 18.20 18.97 4.83
CA ASP A 132 17.80 19.70 6.03
C ASP A 132 18.88 19.55 7.11
N PRO A 133 19.62 20.63 7.44
CA PRO A 133 20.65 20.58 8.49
C PRO A 133 20.07 20.44 9.90
N THR A 134 18.80 20.79 10.12
CA THR A 134 18.13 20.66 11.42
C THR A 134 17.79 19.20 11.70
N LEU A 135 17.32 18.47 10.67
CA LEU A 135 17.03 17.04 10.75
C LEU A 135 18.28 16.17 10.52
N GLY A 136 19.29 16.71 9.83
CA GLY A 136 20.53 16.01 9.50
C GLY A 136 20.34 14.93 8.44
N GLU A 137 19.46 15.16 7.47
CA GLU A 137 19.06 14.17 6.47
C GLU A 137 18.72 14.81 5.12
N VAL A 138 18.85 14.00 4.06
CA VAL A 138 18.39 14.35 2.72
C VAL A 138 16.88 14.10 2.66
N ILE A 139 16.11 15.09 2.22
CA ILE A 139 14.67 14.97 2.01
C ILE A 139 14.39 14.79 0.53
N VAL A 140 13.54 13.82 0.22
CA VAL A 140 12.93 13.61 -1.11
C VAL A 140 11.42 13.76 -0.93
N SER A 141 10.79 14.62 -1.72
CA SER A 141 9.33 14.79 -1.69
C SER A 141 8.74 14.63 -3.08
N HIS A 142 7.58 14.00 -3.16
CA HIS A 142 6.83 13.77 -4.40
C HIS A 142 5.41 14.35 -4.29
N GLN A 143 4.95 14.97 -5.36
CA GLN A 143 3.61 15.52 -5.52
C GLN A 143 2.57 14.40 -5.57
N GLY A 144 1.43 14.62 -4.92
CA GLY A 144 0.23 13.83 -5.19
C GLY A 144 -0.57 14.37 -6.35
N THR A 145 -1.88 14.23 -6.28
CA THR A 145 -2.84 14.68 -7.29
C THR A 145 -4.15 14.98 -6.57
N ASP A 146 -5.09 15.67 -7.23
CA ASP A 146 -6.42 15.89 -6.69
C ASP A 146 -7.11 14.53 -6.39
N PRO A 147 -7.74 14.36 -5.21
CA PRO A 147 -8.56 13.18 -4.90
C PRO A 147 -9.53 12.79 -6.02
N ASP A 148 -10.22 13.76 -6.63
CA ASP A 148 -11.21 13.49 -7.66
C ASP A 148 -10.58 12.89 -8.93
N GLU A 149 -9.28 13.14 -9.16
CA GLU A 149 -8.52 12.60 -10.28
C GLU A 149 -7.91 11.21 -9.96
N ILE A 150 -7.57 10.94 -8.69
CA ILE A 150 -6.92 9.68 -8.29
C ILE A 150 -7.93 8.57 -7.96
N LEU A 151 -9.09 8.89 -7.38
CA LEU A 151 -10.06 7.88 -6.92
C LEU A 151 -10.53 6.95 -8.03
N PRO A 152 -10.86 7.42 -9.25
CA PRO A 152 -11.24 6.50 -10.33
C PRO A 152 -10.13 5.50 -10.67
N LEU A 153 -8.86 5.89 -10.52
CA LEU A 153 -7.72 5.01 -10.78
C LEU A 153 -7.48 3.98 -9.67
N LEU A 154 -8.07 4.18 -8.47
CA LEU A 154 -7.88 3.30 -7.32
C LEU A 154 -9.12 2.46 -6.99
N GLU A 155 -10.30 2.86 -7.47
CA GLU A 155 -11.54 2.09 -7.34
C GLU A 155 -11.76 1.08 -8.49
N ASP A 156 -11.08 1.26 -9.62
CA ASP A 156 -11.28 0.43 -10.81
C ASP A 156 -10.92 -1.05 -10.57
N ALA A 157 -11.77 -1.96 -11.04
CA ALA A 157 -11.49 -3.40 -11.00
C ALA A 157 -10.43 -3.80 -12.04
N ASP A 158 -10.16 -2.95 -13.04
CA ASP A 158 -9.15 -3.15 -14.09
C ASP A 158 -7.76 -2.63 -13.67
N ILE A 159 -7.55 -2.35 -12.38
CA ILE A 159 -6.23 -1.99 -11.83
C ILE A 159 -5.19 -3.09 -12.10
N ILE A 160 -4.08 -2.69 -12.72
CA ILE A 160 -3.01 -3.59 -13.12
C ILE A 160 -1.90 -3.58 -12.08
N LEU A 161 -1.72 -4.73 -11.41
CA LEU A 161 -0.51 -5.08 -10.67
C LEU A 161 0.58 -5.50 -11.66
N GLU A 162 1.76 -4.88 -11.57
CA GLU A 162 2.92 -5.20 -12.40
C GLU A 162 4.17 -5.44 -11.57
N ALA A 163 5.13 -6.18 -12.12
CA ALA A 163 6.40 -6.40 -11.47
C ALA A 163 7.27 -5.15 -11.58
N LEU A 164 8.00 -4.84 -10.51
CA LEU A 164 8.98 -3.76 -10.54
C LEU A 164 10.05 -4.02 -11.61
N ASP A 165 10.46 -2.97 -12.32
CA ASP A 165 11.48 -3.06 -13.36
C ASP A 165 12.81 -3.56 -12.75
N PRO A 166 13.34 -4.72 -13.15
CA PRO A 166 14.55 -5.29 -12.56
C PRO A 166 15.81 -4.44 -12.80
N SER A 167 15.80 -3.50 -13.74
CA SER A 167 16.88 -2.54 -13.95
C SER A 167 16.93 -1.44 -12.88
N LEU A 168 15.77 -1.07 -12.32
CA LEU A 168 15.65 -0.12 -11.22
C LEU A 168 15.69 -0.83 -9.86
N PHE A 169 15.12 -2.03 -9.78
CA PHE A 169 14.93 -2.82 -8.55
C PHE A 169 15.66 -4.17 -8.60
N PRO A 170 17.00 -4.18 -8.74
CA PRO A 170 17.75 -5.42 -8.86
C PRO A 170 17.61 -6.27 -7.59
N GLY A 171 17.30 -7.56 -7.77
CA GLY A 171 17.17 -8.54 -6.68
C GLY A 171 15.81 -8.58 -5.99
N VAL A 172 14.87 -7.72 -6.38
CA VAL A 172 13.47 -7.83 -5.92
C VAL A 172 12.78 -8.98 -6.65
N SER A 173 11.98 -9.77 -5.92
CA SER A 173 11.24 -10.90 -6.49
C SER A 173 10.25 -10.41 -7.55
N SER A 174 10.14 -11.12 -8.68
CA SER A 174 9.11 -10.85 -9.69
C SER A 174 7.69 -11.14 -9.21
N SER A 175 7.51 -11.69 -8.01
CA SER A 175 6.20 -11.84 -7.35
C SER A 175 5.76 -10.59 -6.58
N ALA A 176 6.69 -9.68 -6.27
CA ALA A 176 6.40 -8.40 -5.64
C ALA A 176 5.88 -7.44 -6.72
N HIS A 177 4.55 -7.30 -6.75
CA HIS A 177 3.88 -6.47 -7.73
C HIS A 177 3.40 -5.17 -7.08
N VAL A 178 3.43 -4.08 -7.84
CA VAL A 178 2.90 -2.77 -7.45
C VAL A 178 1.89 -2.28 -8.48
N HIS A 179 1.09 -1.29 -8.11
CA HIS A 179 0.22 -0.61 -9.07
C HIS A 179 1.04 -0.04 -10.23
N SER A 180 0.70 -0.41 -11.46
CA SER A 180 1.45 -0.01 -12.67
C SER A 180 1.56 1.51 -12.86
N GLY A 181 0.50 2.25 -12.54
CA GLY A 181 0.54 3.71 -12.56
C GLY A 181 1.54 4.31 -11.56
N PHE A 182 1.70 3.67 -10.39
CA PHE A 182 2.63 4.13 -9.35
C PHE A 182 4.07 3.80 -9.74
N ALA A 183 4.35 2.57 -10.19
CA ALA A 183 5.65 2.17 -10.72
C ALA A 183 6.08 3.04 -11.92
N GLY A 184 5.19 3.25 -12.88
CA GLY A 184 5.46 4.12 -14.01
C GLY A 184 5.77 5.56 -13.59
N SER A 185 5.07 6.09 -12.58
CA SER A 185 5.31 7.44 -12.08
C SER A 185 6.66 7.57 -11.36
N GLN A 186 7.02 6.60 -10.52
CA GLN A 186 8.33 6.55 -9.88
C GLN A 186 9.46 6.43 -10.92
N SER A 187 9.31 5.54 -11.90
CA SER A 187 10.31 5.29 -12.95
C SER A 187 10.65 6.56 -13.74
N ARG A 188 9.65 7.42 -14.03
CA ARG A 188 9.86 8.66 -14.79
C ARG A 188 10.75 9.68 -14.09
N SER A 189 10.77 9.71 -12.76
CA SER A 189 11.63 10.62 -11.98
C SER A 189 12.87 9.94 -11.38
N ALA A 190 12.94 8.60 -11.40
CA ALA A 190 13.94 7.82 -10.67
C ALA A 190 15.40 8.24 -10.94
N SER A 191 15.76 8.48 -12.20
CA SER A 191 17.13 8.84 -12.58
C SER A 191 17.55 10.23 -12.09
N GLU A 192 16.65 11.21 -12.20
CA GLU A 192 16.89 12.59 -11.76
C GLU A 192 16.91 12.70 -10.23
N VAL A 193 15.99 12.00 -9.55
CA VAL A 193 15.97 11.91 -8.09
C VAL A 193 17.22 11.21 -7.57
N LEU A 194 17.65 10.08 -8.16
CA LEU A 194 18.88 9.39 -7.79
C LEU A 194 20.10 10.31 -7.88
N ALA A 195 20.23 11.05 -8.99
CA ALA A 195 21.34 11.98 -9.20
C ALA A 195 21.32 13.12 -8.16
N ALA A 196 20.14 13.63 -7.82
CA ALA A 196 19.98 14.69 -6.82
C ALA A 196 20.30 14.19 -5.40
N VAL A 197 19.84 12.99 -5.02
CA VAL A 197 20.15 12.36 -3.73
C VAL A 197 21.65 12.10 -3.62
N GLN A 198 22.27 11.50 -4.65
CA GLN A 198 23.72 11.29 -4.69
C GLN A 198 24.48 12.60 -4.49
N THR A 199 24.04 13.68 -5.15
CA THR A 199 24.63 15.01 -5.00
C THR A 199 24.47 15.54 -3.57
N ALA A 200 23.29 15.42 -2.97
CA ALA A 200 23.02 15.87 -1.62
C ALA A 200 23.88 15.11 -0.58
N LEU A 201 23.90 13.78 -0.65
CA LEU A 201 24.72 12.94 0.24
C LEU A 201 26.21 13.32 0.17
N SER A 202 26.75 13.45 -1.04
CA SER A 202 28.15 13.82 -1.24
C SER A 202 28.47 15.25 -0.80
N LYS A 203 27.58 16.21 -1.09
CA LYS A 203 27.78 17.62 -0.77
C LYS A 203 27.73 17.91 0.73
N PHE A 204 26.85 17.22 1.46
CA PHE A 204 26.59 17.50 2.87
C PHE A 204 27.16 16.44 3.82
N GLY A 205 27.77 15.36 3.30
CA GLY A 205 28.27 14.27 4.13
C GLY A 205 27.17 13.52 4.88
N ALA A 206 25.94 13.55 4.35
CA ALA A 206 24.78 12.93 4.97
C ALA A 206 24.76 11.42 4.72
N SER A 207 24.10 10.69 5.64
CA SER A 207 23.91 9.23 5.54
C SER A 207 22.46 8.82 5.83
N LYS A 208 21.56 9.78 5.93
CA LYS A 208 20.13 9.58 6.17
C LYS A 208 19.34 10.17 5.01
N ILE A 209 18.36 9.43 4.54
CA ILE A 209 17.44 9.84 3.49
C ILE A 209 16.03 9.63 4.02
N THR A 210 15.21 10.67 3.99
CA THR A 210 13.79 10.58 4.25
C THR A 210 13.03 10.88 2.97
N VAL A 211 12.15 9.97 2.58
CA VAL A 211 11.21 10.16 1.48
C VAL A 211 9.83 10.47 2.07
N THR A 212 9.16 11.47 1.50
CA THR A 212 7.82 11.87 1.93
C THR A 212 6.94 12.22 0.73
N GLY A 213 5.64 12.28 0.97
CA GLY A 213 4.65 12.58 -0.05
C GLY A 213 3.24 12.39 0.51
N HIS A 214 2.27 12.91 -0.22
CA HIS A 214 0.85 12.80 0.09
C HIS A 214 0.11 12.14 -1.07
N SER A 215 -0.93 11.35 -0.81
CA SER A 215 -1.76 10.75 -1.86
C SER A 215 -0.93 9.90 -2.84
N LEU A 216 -1.09 10.11 -4.16
CA LEU A 216 -0.21 9.55 -5.19
C LEU A 216 1.30 9.75 -4.88
N GLY A 217 1.68 10.89 -4.31
CA GLY A 217 3.06 11.20 -3.95
C GLY A 217 3.58 10.30 -2.82
N ALA A 218 2.72 9.90 -1.89
CA ALA A 218 3.07 8.91 -0.87
C ALA A 218 3.32 7.53 -1.50
N ALA A 219 2.50 7.13 -2.48
CA ALA A 219 2.67 5.87 -3.19
C ALA A 219 3.98 5.83 -3.99
N ILE A 220 4.27 6.91 -4.73
CA ILE A 220 5.56 7.08 -5.43
C ILE A 220 6.71 7.03 -4.41
N GLY A 221 6.59 7.77 -3.31
CA GLY A 221 7.61 7.83 -2.26
C GLY A 221 7.91 6.49 -1.58
N LEU A 222 6.91 5.62 -1.41
CA LEU A 222 7.13 4.29 -0.83
C LEU A 222 7.96 3.41 -1.79
N ILE A 223 7.61 3.41 -3.07
CA ILE A 223 8.39 2.70 -4.11
C ILE A 223 9.80 3.29 -4.20
N ASP A 224 9.91 4.63 -4.14
CA ASP A 224 11.20 5.33 -4.22
C ASP A 224 12.08 5.08 -2.99
N SER A 225 11.48 4.82 -1.81
CA SER A 225 12.22 4.41 -0.61
C SER A 225 12.90 3.05 -0.78
N VAL A 226 12.22 2.10 -1.43
CA VAL A 226 12.81 0.79 -1.79
C VAL A 226 13.92 1.00 -2.81
N PHE A 227 13.68 1.81 -3.84
CA PHE A 227 14.67 2.14 -4.86
C PHE A 227 15.94 2.73 -4.24
N LEU A 228 15.81 3.77 -3.41
CA LEU A 228 16.93 4.45 -2.76
C LEU A 228 17.65 3.54 -1.76
N HIS A 229 16.96 2.61 -1.09
CA HIS A 229 17.60 1.59 -0.27
C HIS A 229 18.55 0.70 -1.08
N LEU A 230 18.13 0.28 -2.28
CA LEU A 230 18.95 -0.55 -3.17
C LEU A 230 20.15 0.22 -3.73
N GLN A 231 19.97 1.52 -4.04
CA GLN A 231 21.05 2.37 -4.57
C GLN A 231 22.04 2.81 -3.48
N PHE A 232 21.57 2.99 -2.24
CA PHE A 232 22.35 3.47 -1.10
C PHE A 232 22.25 2.51 0.10
N PRO A 233 22.77 1.26 0.01
CA PRO A 233 22.59 0.24 1.05
C PRO A 233 23.23 0.57 2.40
N LYS A 234 24.05 1.62 2.48
CA LYS A 234 24.66 2.13 3.72
C LYS A 234 23.92 3.33 4.32
N ALA A 235 22.97 3.93 3.59
CA ALA A 235 22.17 5.03 4.09
C ALA A 235 21.02 4.48 4.94
N ALA A 236 20.68 5.20 6.01
CA ALA A 236 19.45 4.95 6.76
C ALA A 236 18.28 5.58 5.98
N ILE A 237 17.32 4.75 5.58
CA ILE A 237 16.14 5.18 4.82
C ILE A 237 14.94 5.27 5.77
N LYS A 238 14.21 6.38 5.67
CA LYS A 238 12.93 6.60 6.33
C LYS A 238 11.89 6.99 5.28
N PHE A 239 10.68 6.50 5.44
CA PHE A 239 9.51 6.91 4.68
C PHE A 239 8.48 7.49 5.64
N VAL A 240 7.95 8.67 5.31
CA VAL A 240 6.82 9.30 6.00
C VAL A 240 5.79 9.71 4.94
N GLY A 241 4.73 8.91 4.77
CA GLY A 241 3.65 9.17 3.82
C GLY A 241 2.38 9.66 4.51
N TYR A 242 1.55 10.39 3.78
CA TYR A 242 0.25 10.89 4.23
C TYR A 242 -0.83 10.45 3.24
N GLY A 243 -1.96 9.95 3.73
CA GLY A 243 -3.05 9.48 2.87
C GLY A 243 -2.58 8.43 1.86
N LEU A 244 -1.74 7.49 2.30
CA LEU A 244 -1.05 6.52 1.43
C LEU A 244 -2.08 5.50 0.91
N PRO A 245 -2.35 5.40 -0.41
CA PRO A 245 -3.11 4.27 -0.95
C PRO A 245 -2.31 2.97 -0.86
N ARG A 246 -2.97 1.81 -0.94
CA ARG A 246 -2.26 0.52 -1.04
C ARG A 246 -1.41 0.50 -2.31
N VAL A 247 -0.12 0.28 -2.14
CA VAL A 247 0.84 0.45 -3.25
C VAL A 247 1.03 -0.82 -4.08
N GLY A 248 0.91 -1.99 -3.47
CA GLY A 248 1.19 -3.25 -4.15
C GLY A 248 0.55 -4.45 -3.47
N ASN A 249 0.96 -5.63 -3.91
CA ASN A 249 0.43 -6.88 -3.40
C ASN A 249 1.07 -7.32 -2.08
N GLN A 250 0.61 -8.44 -1.53
CA GLN A 250 1.10 -8.99 -0.27
C GLN A 250 2.62 -9.24 -0.29
N GLU A 251 3.17 -9.68 -1.41
CA GLU A 251 4.61 -9.95 -1.56
C GLU A 251 5.43 -8.65 -1.54
N PHE A 252 4.94 -7.58 -2.17
CA PHE A 252 5.56 -6.26 -2.07
C PHE A 252 5.49 -5.71 -0.64
N ALA A 253 4.33 -5.81 0.01
CA ALA A 253 4.16 -5.33 1.38
C ALA A 253 5.10 -6.04 2.37
N ASN A 254 5.17 -7.38 2.29
CA ASN A 254 6.10 -8.19 3.07
C ASN A 254 7.56 -7.86 2.75
N TYR A 255 7.88 -7.56 1.48
CA TYR A 255 9.22 -7.18 1.09
C TYR A 255 9.63 -5.87 1.75
N VAL A 256 8.80 -4.83 1.70
CA VAL A 256 9.07 -3.55 2.39
C VAL A 256 9.26 -3.76 3.89
N ASP A 257 8.38 -4.53 4.54
CA ASP A 257 8.46 -4.85 5.98
C ASP A 257 9.74 -5.63 6.35
N SER A 258 10.37 -6.31 5.38
CA SER A 258 11.63 -7.04 5.58
C SER A 258 12.88 -6.17 5.47
N LEU A 259 12.76 -4.98 4.87
CA LEU A 259 13.88 -4.06 4.68
C LEU A 259 14.15 -3.24 5.95
N PRO A 260 15.40 -2.79 6.18
CA PRO A 260 15.72 -1.89 7.30
C PRO A 260 15.30 -0.44 6.99
N ILE A 261 14.06 -0.24 6.54
CA ILE A 261 13.46 1.07 6.26
C ILE A 261 12.51 1.40 7.42
N SER A 262 12.60 2.61 7.96
CA SER A 262 11.62 3.10 8.91
C SER A 262 10.39 3.61 8.16
N VAL A 263 9.27 2.89 8.21
CA VAL A 263 8.03 3.25 7.51
C VAL A 263 7.03 3.85 8.48
N SER A 264 6.47 5.00 8.13
CA SER A 264 5.29 5.57 8.76
C SER A 264 4.34 6.08 7.69
N HIS A 265 3.08 5.64 7.72
CA HIS A 265 2.03 6.19 6.86
C HIS A 265 0.88 6.68 7.73
N ILE A 266 0.56 7.96 7.58
CA ILE A 266 -0.35 8.70 8.46
C ILE A 266 -1.66 8.91 7.72
N ASN A 267 -2.74 8.37 8.28
CA ASN A 267 -4.08 8.40 7.69
C ASN A 267 -4.97 9.27 8.56
N ASN A 268 -5.77 10.14 7.94
CA ASN A 268 -6.55 11.13 8.66
C ASN A 268 -8.02 10.75 8.65
N LYS A 269 -8.57 10.44 9.82
CA LYS A 269 -10.00 10.17 10.02
C LYS A 269 -10.52 9.19 8.96
N GLU A 270 -11.72 9.41 8.45
CA GLU A 270 -12.33 8.54 7.46
C GLU A 270 -11.85 8.83 6.03
N ASP A 271 -10.58 9.24 5.83
CA ASP A 271 -9.98 9.40 4.50
C ASP A 271 -10.15 8.11 3.67
N LEU A 272 -10.77 8.24 2.50
CA LEU A 272 -11.07 7.15 1.60
C LEU A 272 -9.81 6.56 0.92
N VAL A 273 -8.79 7.38 0.65
CA VAL A 273 -7.67 6.98 -0.22
C VAL A 273 -6.87 5.79 0.34
N PRO A 274 -6.55 5.72 1.65
CA PRO A 274 -5.76 4.62 2.19
C PRO A 274 -6.43 3.25 2.11
N ILE A 275 -7.75 3.17 1.93
CA ILE A 275 -8.44 1.89 1.76
C ILE A 275 -8.54 1.46 0.30
N LEU A 276 -7.90 2.19 -0.61
CA LEU A 276 -7.86 1.90 -2.04
C LEU A 276 -6.42 1.69 -2.53
N PRO A 277 -6.21 0.84 -3.56
CA PRO A 277 -7.14 -0.13 -4.09
C PRO A 277 -7.52 -1.20 -3.05
N GLY A 278 -8.69 -1.82 -3.21
CA GLY A 278 -9.25 -2.74 -2.22
C GLY A 278 -8.46 -4.04 -2.05
N ARG A 279 -8.44 -4.59 -0.83
CA ARG A 279 -7.76 -5.88 -0.53
C ARG A 279 -8.27 -7.05 -1.37
N PHE A 280 -9.53 -7.01 -1.79
CA PHE A 280 -10.13 -8.02 -2.65
C PHE A 280 -9.51 -8.09 -4.06
N LEU A 281 -8.81 -7.02 -4.49
CA LEU A 281 -8.01 -6.97 -5.73
C LEU A 281 -6.57 -7.47 -5.52
N GLY A 282 -6.23 -7.94 -4.32
CA GLY A 282 -4.90 -8.45 -3.98
C GLY A 282 -3.90 -7.37 -3.54
N PHE A 283 -4.37 -6.16 -3.26
CA PHE A 283 -3.57 -5.06 -2.71
C PHE A 283 -3.47 -5.13 -1.19
N HIS A 284 -2.30 -4.79 -0.66
CA HIS A 284 -2.02 -4.83 0.77
C HIS A 284 -1.19 -3.62 1.20
N HIS A 285 -1.44 -3.15 2.42
CA HIS A 285 -0.58 -2.16 3.06
C HIS A 285 0.67 -2.79 3.64
N THR A 286 1.75 -2.01 3.70
CA THR A 286 2.91 -2.30 4.55
C THR A 286 2.56 -2.01 6.01
N SER A 287 3.37 -2.51 6.94
CA SER A 287 3.28 -2.06 8.33
C SER A 287 3.66 -0.58 8.46
N GLY A 288 3.37 0.02 9.63
CA GLY A 288 3.76 1.40 9.94
C GLY A 288 2.61 2.41 9.95
N GLU A 289 1.37 1.94 10.05
CA GLU A 289 0.21 2.81 10.11
C GLU A 289 0.18 3.67 11.39
N ILE A 290 -0.11 4.95 11.19
CA ILE A 290 -0.51 5.88 12.24
C ILE A 290 -1.85 6.47 11.84
N HIS A 291 -2.89 6.18 12.61
CA HIS A 291 -4.24 6.62 12.32
C HIS A 291 -4.65 7.80 13.19
N ILE A 292 -5.12 8.89 12.58
CA ILE A 292 -5.67 10.04 13.30
C ILE A 292 -7.16 9.81 13.45
N GLN A 293 -7.59 9.52 14.67
CA GLN A 293 -9.00 9.31 14.99
C GLN A 293 -9.78 10.61 14.95
N ASP A 294 -11.10 10.47 14.87
CA ASP A 294 -12.06 11.55 14.85
C ASP A 294 -11.97 12.49 16.07
N SER A 295 -11.53 11.92 17.20
CA SER A 295 -11.21 12.61 18.46
C SER A 295 -9.94 13.49 18.40
N GLY A 296 -9.13 13.37 17.35
CA GLY A 296 -7.80 13.97 17.19
C GLY A 296 -6.65 13.12 17.76
N ALA A 297 -6.94 11.95 18.34
CA ALA A 297 -5.90 11.05 18.85
C ALA A 297 -5.14 10.37 17.71
N TRP A 298 -3.80 10.35 17.79
CA TRP A 298 -2.94 9.62 16.85
C TRP A 298 -2.63 8.25 17.42
N LEU A 299 -3.01 7.18 16.71
CA LEU A 299 -2.86 5.80 17.15
C LEU A 299 -1.87 5.06 16.27
N SER A 300 -0.86 4.42 16.86
CA SER A 300 0.00 3.49 16.14
C SER A 300 -0.72 2.15 15.95
N CYS A 301 -0.93 1.78 14.69
CA CYS A 301 -1.67 0.61 14.27
C CYS A 301 -0.70 -0.48 13.81
N PRO A 302 -0.56 -1.58 14.58
CA PRO A 302 0.46 -2.58 14.30
C PRO A 302 0.05 -3.51 13.15
N GLY A 303 1.04 -3.92 12.37
CA GLY A 303 0.91 -4.85 11.25
C GLY A 303 0.38 -4.21 9.97
N GLN A 304 0.06 -5.07 9.01
CA GLN A 304 -0.49 -4.71 7.70
C GLN A 304 -2.03 -4.80 7.74
N ASP A 305 -2.71 -3.79 7.19
CA ASP A 305 -4.18 -3.75 7.08
C ASP A 305 -4.93 -4.10 8.38
N ASN A 306 -4.63 -3.37 9.47
CA ASN A 306 -5.21 -3.63 10.78
C ASN A 306 -6.72 -3.37 10.77
N THR A 307 -7.53 -4.40 11.04
CA THR A 307 -9.00 -4.35 10.94
C THR A 307 -9.69 -3.89 12.24
N SER A 308 -8.98 -3.23 13.15
CA SER A 308 -9.59 -2.56 14.30
C SER A 308 -10.30 -1.29 13.82
N ASP A 309 -11.45 -0.96 14.39
CA ASP A 309 -12.15 0.31 14.11
C ASP A 309 -11.34 1.55 14.57
N GLU A 310 -10.25 1.32 15.34
CA GLU A 310 -9.26 2.34 15.72
C GLU A 310 -8.15 2.55 14.65
N CYS A 311 -8.21 1.83 13.53
CA CYS A 311 -7.24 1.86 12.43
C CYS A 311 -7.99 1.99 11.10
N ILE A 312 -7.36 2.58 10.08
CA ILE A 312 -8.02 3.04 8.85
C ILE A 312 -8.82 1.93 8.14
N VAL A 313 -8.34 0.68 8.17
CA VAL A 313 -9.00 -0.43 7.47
C VAL A 313 -10.25 -0.92 8.21
N GLY A 314 -10.29 -0.81 9.53
CA GLY A 314 -11.52 -1.08 10.28
C GLY A 314 -12.45 0.12 10.35
N ASP A 315 -11.89 1.32 10.47
CA ASP A 315 -12.62 2.59 10.56
C ASP A 315 -13.34 2.94 9.24
N VAL A 316 -12.69 2.69 8.10
CA VAL A 316 -13.26 2.84 6.75
C VAL A 316 -13.35 1.46 6.08
N PRO A 317 -14.36 0.63 6.43
CA PRO A 317 -14.41 -0.76 5.96
C PRO A 317 -14.74 -0.88 4.46
N ASN A 318 -15.27 0.17 3.84
CA ASN A 318 -15.62 0.21 2.42
C ASN A 318 -15.77 1.66 1.92
N ILE A 319 -15.88 1.83 0.60
CA ILE A 319 -15.92 3.14 -0.05
C ILE A 319 -17.10 4.03 0.34
N PHE A 320 -18.19 3.47 0.88
CA PHE A 320 -19.35 4.25 1.30
C PHE A 320 -19.21 4.85 2.70
N GLU A 321 -18.20 4.41 3.46
CA GLU A 321 -17.89 4.91 4.81
C GLU A 321 -16.69 5.86 4.81
N GLY A 322 -16.09 6.12 3.63
CA GLY A 322 -14.97 7.06 3.49
C GLY A 322 -15.41 8.45 3.00
N ASP A 323 -14.63 9.46 3.36
CA ASP A 323 -14.84 10.86 2.98
C ASP A 323 -13.51 11.49 2.52
N THR A 324 -13.48 11.97 1.29
CA THR A 324 -12.29 12.56 0.67
C THR A 324 -11.96 13.94 1.21
N SER A 325 -12.89 14.59 1.92
CA SER A 325 -12.64 15.88 2.57
C SER A 325 -11.65 15.79 3.72
N PHE A 326 -11.36 14.58 4.23
CA PHE A 326 -10.30 14.35 5.22
C PHE A 326 -8.94 14.06 4.61
N HIS A 327 -8.85 13.95 3.28
CA HIS A 327 -7.63 13.52 2.61
C HIS A 327 -6.49 14.52 2.78
N ASP A 328 -6.74 15.81 2.58
CA ASP A 328 -5.68 16.83 2.67
C ASP A 328 -5.27 17.15 4.13
N GLY A 329 -6.00 16.65 5.12
CA GLY A 329 -5.71 16.81 6.53
C GLY A 329 -6.90 17.30 7.37
N PRO A 330 -6.64 17.94 8.53
CA PRO A 330 -5.34 18.45 8.95
C PRO A 330 -4.42 17.38 9.57
N TYR A 331 -3.17 17.35 9.12
CA TYR A 331 -2.11 16.52 9.71
C TYR A 331 -1.30 17.35 10.74
N ASN A 332 -1.67 17.24 12.02
CA ASN A 332 -1.11 18.07 13.10
C ASN A 332 -1.29 19.58 12.84
N GLY A 333 -2.49 19.95 12.37
CA GLY A 333 -2.86 21.34 12.09
C GLY A 333 -2.42 21.87 10.72
N VAL A 334 -1.82 21.03 9.87
CA VAL A 334 -1.40 21.38 8.51
C VAL A 334 -2.35 20.74 7.50
N GLU A 335 -3.02 21.58 6.70
CA GLU A 335 -3.67 21.13 5.47
C GLU A 335 -2.62 21.06 4.36
N ILE A 336 -2.52 19.92 3.71
CA ILE A 336 -1.57 19.66 2.64
C ILE A 336 -2.06 20.34 1.36
N GLY A 337 -1.16 21.10 0.73
CA GLY A 337 -1.46 21.80 -0.51
C GLY A 337 -0.52 22.97 -0.79
N CYS A 338 -0.52 23.39 -2.05
CA CYS A 338 0.15 24.57 -2.57
C CYS A 338 -0.72 25.19 -3.68
#